data_AF-A0A183A3U3-F1
#
_entry.id   AF-A0A183A3U3-F1
#
_cell.length_a   1.000
_cell.length_b   1.000
_cell.length_c   1.000
_cell.angle_alpha   90.00
_cell.angle_beta   90.00
_cell.angle_gamma   90.00
#
_symmetry.space_group_name_H-M   'P 1'
#
loop_
_entity.id
_entity.type
_entity.pdbx_description
1 polymer ?
#
loop_
_entity_poly.entity_id
_entity_poly.type
_entity_poly.pdbx_seq_one_letter_code
_entity_poly.pdbx_strand_id
1 'polypeptide(L)'
;MRLDKRAVQDRLSPSGTQWHFNPPCNSHRGGVWERLIRSVPKILTALCQQQAPDDETLSTFLVEAERRLGTAYTVGAKNIDGVM
;
A
#
# COMPACT_ATOMS: atom_id res chain seq x y z
N MET A 1 -13.50 -15.68 -1.68
CA MET A 1 -13.86 -14.58 -2.59
C MET A 1 -12.97 -14.68 -3.84
N ARG A 2 -13.52 -15.00 -5.02
CA ARG A 2 -12.76 -15.18 -6.27
C ARG A 2 -12.94 -13.91 -7.10
N LEU A 3 -11.86 -13.18 -7.40
CA LEU A 3 -11.93 -11.94 -8.17
C LEU A 3 -12.14 -12.27 -9.66
N ASP A 4 -13.16 -11.70 -10.29
CA ASP A 4 -13.40 -11.87 -11.72
C ASP A 4 -12.47 -10.96 -12.53
N LYS A 5 -11.50 -11.58 -13.21
CA LYS A 5 -10.47 -10.89 -13.98
C LYS A 5 -11.05 -10.12 -15.17
N ARG A 6 -12.12 -10.64 -15.78
CA ARG A 6 -12.74 -10.03 -16.97
C ARG A 6 -13.47 -8.76 -16.60
N ALA A 7 -14.29 -8.83 -15.54
CA ALA A 7 -15.00 -7.67 -15.02
C ALA A 7 -14.06 -6.51 -14.64
N VAL A 8 -12.88 -6.80 -14.08
CA VAL A 8 -11.86 -5.77 -13.76
C VAL A 8 -11.28 -5.17 -15.03
N GLN A 9 -10.90 -6.00 -16.01
CA GLN A 9 -10.34 -5.54 -17.28
C GLN A 9 -11.33 -4.67 -18.06
N ASP A 10 -12.60 -5.07 -18.12
CA ASP A 10 -13.65 -4.35 -18.86
C ASP A 10 -13.94 -2.97 -18.28
N ARG A 11 -13.85 -2.83 -16.94
CA ARG A 11 -14.02 -1.54 -16.26
C ARG A 11 -12.83 -0.59 -16.43
N LEU A 12 -11.63 -1.12 -16.67
CA LEU A 12 -10.39 -0.33 -16.80
C LEU A 12 -10.00 -0.10 -18.27
N SER A 13 -10.62 -0.81 -19.21
CA SER A 13 -10.41 -0.62 -20.65
C SER A 13 -10.69 0.82 -21.14
N PRO A 14 -11.74 1.54 -20.67
CA PRO A 14 -12.02 2.89 -21.13
C PRO A 14 -10.93 3.91 -20.77
N SER A 15 -10.16 3.67 -19.70
CA SER A 15 -9.06 4.54 -19.28
C SER A 15 -7.71 4.16 -19.89
N GLY A 16 -7.69 3.22 -20.86
CA GLY A 16 -6.46 2.69 -21.45
C GLY A 16 -5.55 1.99 -20.43
N THR A 17 -6.08 1.62 -19.27
CA THR A 17 -5.29 1.06 -18.17
C THR A 17 -5.21 -0.45 -18.30
N GLN A 18 -4.00 -0.99 -18.49
CA GLN A 18 -3.78 -2.43 -18.54
C GLN A 18 -3.61 -2.99 -17.12
N TRP A 19 -4.50 -3.87 -16.70
CA TRP A 19 -4.43 -4.49 -15.38
C TRP A 19 -3.62 -5.79 -15.42
N HIS A 20 -2.59 -5.89 -14.58
CA HIS A 20 -1.74 -7.09 -14.47
C HIS A 20 -1.94 -7.74 -13.10
N PHE A 21 -2.55 -8.93 -13.07
CA PHE A 21 -2.67 -9.70 -11.83
C PHE A 21 -1.34 -10.30 -11.41
N ASN A 22 -1.01 -10.24 -10.12
CA ASN A 22 0.18 -10.90 -9.58
C ASN A 22 0.06 -12.43 -9.80
N PRO A 23 1.05 -13.09 -10.44
CA PRO A 23 1.08 -14.54 -10.52
C PRO A 23 1.16 -15.15 -9.11
N PRO A 24 0.49 -16.29 -8.86
CA PRO A 24 0.40 -16.89 -7.52
C PRO A 24 1.74 -17.24 -6.87
N CYS A 25 2.85 -17.29 -7.64
CA CYS A 25 4.18 -17.67 -7.18
C CYS A 25 5.24 -16.56 -7.35
N ASN A 26 4.87 -15.33 -7.72
CA ASN A 26 5.84 -14.25 -8.00
C ASN A 26 5.63 -13.01 -7.13
N SER A 27 5.72 -13.18 -5.80
CA SER A 27 5.69 -12.07 -4.83
C SER A 27 6.71 -10.96 -5.14
N HIS A 28 7.86 -11.28 -5.73
CA HIS A 28 8.86 -10.25 -6.06
C HIS A 28 8.31 -9.16 -7.02
N ARG A 29 7.31 -9.46 -7.86
CA ARG A 29 6.69 -8.48 -8.78
C ARG A 29 5.96 -7.35 -8.04
N GLY A 30 5.58 -7.57 -6.79
CA GLY A 30 4.95 -6.55 -5.97
C GLY A 30 5.92 -5.44 -5.51
N GLY A 31 7.24 -5.65 -5.58
CA GLY A 31 8.26 -4.60 -5.42
C GLY A 31 8.03 -3.65 -4.23
N VAL A 32 8.01 -2.35 -4.51
CA VAL A 32 7.76 -1.28 -3.52
C VAL A 32 6.36 -1.40 -2.91
N TRP A 33 5.37 -1.81 -3.68
CA TRP A 33 3.98 -1.94 -3.21
C TRP A 33 3.82 -3.04 -2.16
N GLU A 34 4.47 -4.20 -2.31
CA GLU A 34 4.48 -5.22 -1.26
C GLU A 34 5.20 -4.76 0.02
N ARG A 35 6.25 -3.92 -0.11
CA ARG A 35 6.90 -3.28 1.04
C ARG A 35 5.98 -2.30 1.74
N LEU A 36 5.23 -1.50 0.99
CA LEU A 36 4.21 -0.59 1.50
C LEU A 36 3.12 -1.35 2.27
N ILE A 37 2.51 -2.37 1.65
CA ILE A 37 1.46 -3.19 2.27
C ILE A 37 1.96 -3.84 3.56
N ARG A 38 3.19 -4.35 3.58
CA ARG A 38 3.76 -4.96 4.80
C ARG A 38 4.04 -3.95 5.92
N SER A 39 4.18 -2.66 5.58
CA SER A 39 4.50 -1.62 6.56
C SER A 39 3.25 -1.08 7.26
N VAL A 40 2.10 -1.04 6.58
CA VAL A 40 0.84 -0.53 7.15
C VAL A 40 0.43 -1.29 8.42
N PRO A 41 0.37 -2.64 8.45
CA PRO A 41 0.02 -3.38 9.67
C PRO A 41 0.95 -3.08 10.84
N LYS A 42 2.25 -2.90 10.59
CA LYS A 42 3.22 -2.57 11.66
C LYS A 42 2.93 -1.21 12.29
N ILE A 43 2.61 -0.21 11.45
CA ILE A 43 2.26 1.13 11.91
C ILE A 43 0.93 1.09 12.68
N LEU A 44 -0.06 0.36 12.17
CA LEU A 44 -1.34 0.18 12.86
C LEU A 44 -1.17 -0.55 14.20
N THR A 45 -0.35 -1.59 14.29
CA THR A 45 -0.04 -2.25 15.57
C THR A 45 0.59 -1.29 16.58
N ALA A 46 1.47 -0.40 16.12
CA ALA A 46 2.08 0.62 16.98
C ALA A 46 1.07 1.71 17.43
N LEU A 47 0.08 2.03 16.59
CA LEU A 47 -0.98 2.99 16.91
C LEU A 47 -2.06 2.41 17.84
N CYS A 48 -2.47 1.17 17.60
CA CYS A 48 -3.60 0.55 18.30
C CYS A 48 -3.27 0.04 19.71
N GLN A 49 -1.99 -0.12 20.09
CA GLN A 49 -1.56 -0.53 21.44
C GLN A 49 -2.41 -1.66 22.10
N GLN A 50 -2.75 -2.70 21.33
CA GLN A 50 -3.59 -3.86 21.74
C GLN A 50 -5.12 -3.65 21.78
N GLN A 51 -5.64 -2.47 21.43
CA GLN A 51 -7.08 -2.24 21.34
C GLN A 51 -7.58 -2.32 19.89
N ALA A 52 -8.76 -2.91 19.69
CA ALA A 52 -9.43 -2.91 18.39
C ALA A 52 -10.07 -1.54 18.17
N PRO A 53 -9.67 -0.77 17.14
CA PRO A 53 -10.28 0.52 16.86
C PRO A 53 -11.71 0.33 16.32
N ASP A 54 -12.60 1.25 16.65
CA ASP A 54 -13.84 1.45 15.90
C ASP A 54 -13.56 2.03 14.50
N ASP A 55 -14.58 2.10 13.65
CA ASP A 55 -14.44 2.54 12.25
C ASP A 55 -13.86 3.96 12.11
N GLU A 56 -14.22 4.91 12.98
CA GLU A 56 -13.73 6.29 12.94
C GLU A 56 -12.25 6.34 13.37
N THR A 57 -11.92 5.63 14.44
CA THR A 57 -10.54 5.51 14.92
C THR A 57 -9.65 4.80 13.89
N LEU A 58 -10.15 3.75 13.24
CA LEU A 58 -9.44 3.02 12.19
C LEU A 58 -9.16 3.93 10.99
N SER A 59 -10.14 4.71 10.55
CA SER A 59 -9.97 5.69 9.48
C SER A 59 -8.86 6.69 9.81
N THR A 60 -8.86 7.22 11.04
CA THR A 60 -7.81 8.14 11.52
C THR A 60 -6.43 7.46 11.54
N PHE A 61 -6.34 6.23 12.02
CA PHE A 61 -5.08 5.48 12.04
C PHE A 61 -4.54 5.16 10.65
N LEU A 62 -5.43 4.93 9.67
CA LEU A 62 -5.02 4.74 8.27
C LEU A 62 -4.43 6.03 7.67
N VAL A 63 -5.04 7.19 7.94
CA VAL A 63 -4.51 8.50 7.52
C VAL A 63 -3.13 8.76 8.16
N GLU A 64 -2.98 8.47 9.45
CA GLU A 64 -1.70 8.61 10.13
C GLU A 64 -0.64 7.62 9.62
N ALA A 65 -1.05 6.40 9.26
CA ALA A 65 -0.16 5.43 8.62
C ALA A 65 0.30 5.91 7.24
N GLU A 66 -0.59 6.48 6.43
CA GLU A 66 -0.24 7.09 5.13
C GLU A 66 0.77 8.22 5.30
N ARG A 67 0.53 9.15 6.25
CA ARG A 67 1.45 10.25 6.56
C ARG A 67 2.84 9.77 6.96
N ARG A 68 2.92 8.74 7.81
CA ARG A 68 4.20 8.15 8.23
C ARG A 68 4.92 7.47 7.08
N LEU A 69 4.21 6.74 6.22
CA LEU A 69 4.78 6.16 5.02
C LEU A 69 5.31 7.24 4.09
N GLY A 70 4.50 8.23 3.71
CA GLY A 70 4.89 9.32 2.81
C GLY A 70 6.10 10.10 3.32
N THR A 71 6.17 10.36 4.63
CA THR A 71 7.33 11.00 5.26
C THR A 71 8.58 10.14 5.15
N ALA A 72 8.50 8.84 5.43
CA ALA A 72 9.65 7.94 5.36
C ALA A 72 10.24 7.84 3.93
N TYR A 73 9.40 7.84 2.89
CA TYR A 73 9.89 7.85 1.51
C TYR A 73 10.49 9.19 1.09
N THR A 74 9.93 10.31 1.57
CA THR A 74 10.44 11.65 1.27
C THR A 74 11.78 11.91 1.96
N VAL A 75 11.95 11.46 3.20
CA VAL A 75 13.23 11.58 3.94
C VAL A 75 14.30 10.65 3.34
N GLY A 76 13.92 9.45 2.88
CA GLY A 76 14.82 8.55 2.15
C GLY A 76 15.29 9.11 0.80
N ALA A 77 14.41 9.83 0.08
CA ALA A 77 14.75 10.47 -1.20
C ALA A 77 15.72 11.66 -1.03
N LYS A 78 15.70 12.37 0.10
CA LYS A 78 16.64 13.48 0.35
C LYS A 78 18.09 13.02 0.61
N ASN A 79 18.32 11.72 0.84
CA ASN A 79 19.67 11.16 1.03
C ASN A 79 20.33 10.66 -0.26
N ILE A 80 19.62 10.64 -1.40
CA ILE A 80 20.19 10.22 -2.70
C ILE A 80 20.62 11.41 -3.57
N ASP A 81 20.13 12.61 -3.31
CA ASP A 81 20.52 13.84 -4.02
C ASP A 81 21.83 14.46 -3.46
N GLY A 82 22.48 13.79 -2.50
CA GLY A 82 23.74 14.22 -1.87
C GLY A 82 24.98 13.42 -2.30
N VAL A 83 24.85 12.52 -3.28
CA VAL A 83 25.98 11.79 -3.89
C VAL A 83 25.87 11.87 -5.41
N MET A 84 26.19 13.05 -5.95
CA MET A 84 26.93 13.28 -7.20
C MET A 84 27.60 14.65 -7.12
#